data_AF-A0A7C0WW63-F1
#
_entry.id   AF-A0A7C0WW63-F1
#
_cell.length_a   1.000
_cell.length_b   1.000
_cell.length_c   1.000
_cell.angle_alpha   90.00
_cell.angle_beta   90.00
_cell.angle_gamma   90.00
#
_symmetry.space_group_name_H-M   'P 1'
#
loop_
_entity.id
_entity.type
_entity.pdbx_description
1 polymer ?
#
loop_
_entity_poly.entity_id
_entity_poly.type
_entity_poly.pdbx_seq_one_letter_code
_entity_poly.pdbx_strand_id
1 'polypeptide(L)'
;MEYEMKKIGYFSVFKLVLTIGLVVGIVLGVILGALTGAGFVPYGNSISGFTIAFRKGVAFGVIIGVVGGILWAILSAIISMIYVFLYNLAAGLVGGIEVELEGEKPSRICPNCGYKLPEDAEFCPNCGAKVGL
;
A
#
# COMPACT_ATOMS: atom_id res chain seq x y z
N MET A 1 3.51 2.03 -23.08
CA MET A 1 3.44 3.50 -23.21
C MET A 1 3.86 4.05 -21.86
N GLU A 2 4.96 4.80 -21.83
CA GLU A 2 5.45 5.44 -20.61
C GLU A 2 4.66 6.73 -20.38
N TYR A 3 4.24 6.98 -19.14
CA TYR A 3 3.47 8.17 -18.77
C TYR A 3 4.17 8.93 -17.66
N GLU A 4 4.20 10.26 -17.74
CA GLU A 4 4.78 11.12 -16.70
C GLU A 4 3.66 11.67 -15.79
N MET A 5 3.67 11.31 -14.51
CA MET A 5 2.70 11.81 -13.53
C MET A 5 3.20 13.07 -12.83
N LYS A 6 2.68 14.25 -13.21
CA LYS A 6 3.06 15.54 -12.57
C LYS A 6 2.22 15.92 -11.35
N LYS A 7 1.09 15.24 -11.13
CA LYS A 7 0.19 15.54 -10.03
C LYS A 7 -0.38 14.27 -9.43
N ILE A 8 -0.32 14.17 -8.10
CA ILE A 8 -0.86 13.06 -7.34
C ILE A 8 -2.04 13.53 -6.50
N GLY A 9 -3.11 12.74 -6.52
CA GLY A 9 -4.30 12.99 -5.70
C GLY A 9 -4.05 12.68 -4.23
N TYR A 10 -4.24 13.67 -3.36
CA TYR A 10 -4.10 13.54 -1.91
C TYR A 10 -4.90 12.38 -1.33
N PHE A 11 -6.16 12.23 -1.75
CA PHE A 11 -7.06 11.21 -1.23
C PHE A 11 -6.65 9.78 -1.61
N SER A 12 -6.09 9.57 -2.80
CA SER A 12 -5.56 8.25 -3.20
C SER A 12 -4.39 7.84 -2.33
N VAL A 13 -3.41 8.74 -2.13
CA VAL A 13 -2.23 8.43 -1.32
C VAL A 13 -2.63 8.24 0.14
N PHE A 14 -3.49 9.10 0.68
CA PHE A 14 -3.97 8.98 2.05
C PHE A 14 -4.61 7.60 2.31
N LYS A 15 -5.54 7.18 1.44
CA LYS A 15 -6.18 5.87 1.58
C LYS A 15 -5.17 4.72 1.45
N LEU A 16 -4.27 4.81 0.49
CA LEU A 16 -3.26 3.79 0.27
C LEU A 16 -2.35 3.63 1.49
N VAL A 17 -1.76 4.75 1.95
CA VAL A 17 -0.84 4.79 3.09
C VAL A 17 -1.55 4.39 4.38
N LEU A 18 -2.79 4.83 4.61
CA LEU A 18 -3.57 4.42 5.77
C LEU A 18 -3.86 2.93 5.75
N THR A 19 -4.26 2.37 4.60
CA THR A 19 -4.58 0.95 4.47
C THR A 19 -3.36 0.07 4.71
N ILE A 20 -2.26 0.36 4.01
CA ILE A 20 -0.99 -0.37 4.17
C ILE A 20 -0.47 -0.18 5.60
N GLY A 21 -0.48 1.05 6.09
CA GLY A 21 -0.02 1.40 7.43
C GLY A 21 -0.80 0.68 8.53
N LEU A 22 -2.12 0.57 8.43
CA LEU A 22 -2.93 -0.18 9.40
C LEU A 22 -2.62 -1.68 9.35
N VAL A 23 -2.53 -2.28 8.16
CA VAL A 23 -2.20 -3.70 8.03
C VAL A 23 -0.82 -3.99 8.61
N VAL A 24 0.19 -3.24 8.18
CA VAL A 24 1.58 -3.42 8.64
C VAL A 24 1.70 -3.08 10.13
N GLY A 25 1.10 -1.98 10.57
CA GLY A 25 1.15 -1.51 11.95
C GLY A 25 0.48 -2.47 12.93
N ILE A 26 -0.66 -3.07 12.57
CA ILE A 26 -1.32 -4.08 13.41
C ILE A 26 -0.48 -5.36 13.43
N VAL A 27 -0.04 -5.87 12.28
CA VAL A 27 0.74 -7.12 12.19
C VAL A 27 2.05 -6.98 12.98
N LEU A 28 2.84 -5.94 12.71
CA LEU A 28 4.08 -5.68 13.44
C LEU A 28 3.80 -5.35 14.90
N GLY A 29 2.73 -4.62 15.20
CA GLY A 29 2.33 -4.30 16.57
C GLY A 29 2.02 -5.55 17.41
N VAL A 30 1.32 -6.53 16.85
CA VAL A 30 1.06 -7.82 17.51
C VAL A 30 2.37 -8.58 17.71
N ILE A 31 3.19 -8.72 16.66
CA ILE A 31 4.44 -9.49 16.71
C ILE A 31 5.40 -8.86 17.73
N LEU A 32 5.70 -7.58 17.59
CA LEU A 32 6.62 -6.86 18.48
C LEU A 32 6.05 -6.75 19.90
N GLY A 33 4.74 -6.51 20.03
CA GLY A 33 4.06 -6.49 21.32
C GLY A 33 4.13 -7.83 22.05
N ALA A 34 3.95 -8.94 21.35
CA ALA A 34 4.08 -10.27 21.93
C ALA A 34 5.53 -10.58 22.35
N LEU A 35 6.51 -10.28 21.49
CA LEU A 35 7.93 -10.52 21.78
C LEU A 35 8.44 -9.69 22.96
N THR A 36 8.06 -8.40 23.01
CA THR A 36 8.41 -7.50 24.12
C THR A 36 7.72 -7.91 25.42
N GLY A 37 6.41 -8.24 25.37
CA GLY A 37 5.68 -8.73 26.54
C GLY A 37 6.14 -10.09 27.06
N ALA A 38 6.76 -10.91 26.20
CA ALA A 38 7.39 -12.18 26.55
C ALA A 38 8.88 -12.04 26.99
N GLY A 39 9.44 -10.82 26.95
CA GLY A 39 10.81 -10.55 27.39
C GLY A 39 11.91 -10.96 26.40
N PHE A 40 11.58 -11.28 25.15
CA PHE A 40 12.55 -11.68 24.13
C PHE A 40 13.29 -10.50 23.48
N VAL A 41 12.83 -9.26 23.69
CA VAL A 41 13.43 -8.06 23.09
C VAL A 41 13.99 -7.15 24.19
N PRO A 42 15.31 -6.91 24.23
CA PRO A 42 15.90 -5.90 25.10
C PRO A 42 15.66 -4.51 24.49
N TYR A 43 14.54 -3.86 24.82
CA TYR A 43 14.35 -2.45 24.47
C TYR A 43 15.27 -1.60 25.35
N GLY A 44 16.21 -0.87 24.73
CA GLY A 44 17.30 -0.16 25.38
C GLY A 44 16.88 0.74 26.57
N ASN A 45 17.79 0.82 27.54
CA ASN A 45 17.60 1.33 28.91
C ASN A 45 17.37 2.85 29.04
N SER A 46 16.44 3.49 28.33
CA SER A 46 16.31 4.97 28.39
C SER A 46 14.92 5.59 28.47
N ILE A 47 13.85 4.85 28.83
CA ILE A 47 12.57 5.50 29.22
C ILE A 47 11.95 4.76 30.41
N SER A 48 12.27 5.22 31.61
CA SER A 48 11.98 4.60 32.92
C SER A 48 10.50 4.44 33.27
N GLY A 49 9.56 5.03 32.50
CA GLY A 49 8.12 4.79 32.66
C GLY A 49 7.53 3.74 31.71
N PHE A 50 8.15 3.52 30.54
CA PHE A 50 7.60 2.69 29.46
C PHE A 50 7.94 1.21 29.66
N THR A 51 9.14 0.87 30.15
CA THR A 51 9.60 -0.51 30.38
C THR A 51 8.90 -1.22 31.55
N ILE A 52 8.49 -0.49 32.59
CA ILE A 52 7.76 -1.05 33.74
C ILE A 52 6.37 -1.54 33.30
N ALA A 53 5.80 -0.95 32.25
CA ALA A 53 4.52 -1.36 31.69
C ALA A 53 4.62 -2.73 30.97
N PHE A 54 5.72 -3.04 30.29
CA PHE A 54 5.89 -4.30 29.54
C PHE A 54 6.02 -5.56 30.42
N ARG A 55 6.43 -5.43 31.68
CA ARG A 55 6.50 -6.58 32.61
C ARG A 55 5.11 -7.07 33.06
N LYS A 56 4.02 -6.44 32.62
CA LYS A 56 2.63 -6.85 32.90
C LYS A 56 2.14 -8.04 32.05
N GLY A 57 3.00 -8.61 31.20
CA GLY A 57 2.76 -9.85 30.46
C GLY A 57 2.42 -9.66 28.98
N VAL A 58 2.38 -10.77 28.24
CA VAL A 58 2.23 -10.82 26.77
C VAL A 58 0.99 -10.07 26.28
N ALA A 59 -0.16 -10.25 26.95
CA ALA A 59 -1.41 -9.61 26.56
C ALA A 59 -1.30 -8.08 26.58
N PHE A 60 -0.64 -7.53 27.60
CA PHE A 60 -0.44 -6.09 27.72
C PHE A 60 0.52 -5.55 26.64
N GLY A 61 1.59 -6.30 26.34
CA GLY A 61 2.51 -5.97 25.25
C GLY A 61 1.82 -5.94 23.88
N VAL A 62 0.95 -6.92 23.58
CA VAL A 62 0.15 -6.95 22.34
C VAL A 62 -0.78 -5.75 22.24
N ILE A 63 -1.49 -5.40 23.32
CA ILE A 63 -2.41 -4.25 23.31
C ILE A 63 -1.64 -2.95 23.01
N ILE A 64 -0.53 -2.70 23.71
CA ILE A 64 0.29 -1.51 23.45
C ILE A 64 0.85 -1.52 22.04
N GLY A 65 1.36 -2.66 21.58
CA GLY A 65 1.92 -2.79 20.24
C GLY A 65 0.91 -2.49 19.15
N VAL A 66 -0.32 -3.00 19.27
CA VAL A 66 -1.42 -2.70 18.34
C VAL A 66 -1.80 -1.23 18.39
N VAL A 67 -1.97 -0.66 19.58
CA VAL A 67 -2.31 0.78 19.73
C VAL A 67 -1.21 1.65 19.12
N GLY A 68 0.06 1.35 19.41
CA GLY A 68 1.21 2.05 18.86
C GLY A 68 1.29 1.94 17.33
N GLY A 69 1.05 0.75 16.78
CA GLY A 69 1.01 0.52 15.35
C GLY A 69 -0.11 1.30 14.65
N ILE A 70 -1.30 1.35 15.25
CA ILE A 70 -2.43 2.14 14.73
C ILE A 70 -2.11 3.64 14.78
N LEU A 71 -1.57 4.14 15.90
CA LEU A 71 -1.19 5.54 16.03
C LEU A 71 -0.12 5.93 15.01
N TRP A 72 0.87 5.07 14.79
CA TRP A 72 1.92 5.29 13.81
C TRP A 72 1.35 5.32 12.38
N ALA A 73 0.43 4.42 12.04
CA ALA A 73 -0.25 4.39 10.75
C ALA A 73 -1.08 5.67 10.47
N ILE A 74 -1.81 6.16 11.48
CA ILE A 74 -2.56 7.40 11.37
C ILE A 74 -1.60 8.59 11.18
N LEU A 75 -0.53 8.64 11.95
CA LEU A 75 0.47 9.69 11.85
C LEU A 75 1.14 9.69 10.47
N SER A 76 1.55 8.53 9.95
CA SER A 76 2.16 8.42 8.63
C SER A 76 1.19 8.80 7.51
N ALA A 77 -0.10 8.46 7.64
CA ALA A 77 -1.12 8.88 6.68
C ALA A 77 -1.29 10.40 6.65
N ILE A 78 -1.26 11.07 7.80
CA ILE A 78 -1.31 12.55 7.86
C ILE A 78 -0.06 13.17 7.25
N ILE A 79 1.13 12.67 7.60
CA ILE A 79 2.40 13.17 7.05
C ILE A 79 2.45 12.97 5.52
N SER A 80 1.88 11.88 5.01
CA SER A 80 1.82 11.64 3.55
C SER A 80 1.13 12.76 2.78
N MET A 81 0.17 13.47 3.38
CA MET A 81 -0.46 14.63 2.75
C MET A 81 0.54 15.77 2.51
N ILE A 82 1.45 15.98 3.47
CA ILE A 82 2.54 16.95 3.34
C ILE A 82 3.49 16.49 2.23
N TYR A 83 3.85 15.20 2.19
CA TYR A 83 4.70 14.68 1.11
C TYR A 83 4.07 14.85 -0.27
N VAL A 84 2.77 14.61 -0.43
CA VAL A 84 2.06 14.83 -1.70
C VAL A 84 2.02 16.30 -2.07
N PHE A 85 1.85 17.20 -1.10
CA PHE A 85 1.93 18.64 -1.34
C PHE A 85 3.31 19.04 -1.87
N LEU A 86 4.37 18.62 -1.16
CA LEU A 86 5.74 18.90 -1.55
C LEU A 86 6.08 18.31 -2.92
N TYR A 87 5.60 17.09 -3.20
CA TYR A 87 5.75 16.45 -4.50
C TYR A 87 5.09 17.27 -5.61
N ASN A 88 3.82 17.63 -5.45
CA ASN A 88 3.09 18.39 -6.45
C ASN A 88 3.73 19.76 -6.73
N LEU A 89 4.35 20.38 -5.72
CA LEU A 89 5.11 21.61 -5.87
C LEU A 89 6.43 21.38 -6.61
N ALA A 90 7.20 20.36 -6.21
CA ALA A 90 8.49 20.04 -6.80
C ALA A 90 8.40 19.54 -8.24
N ALA A 91 7.34 18.81 -8.60
CA ALA A 91 7.13 18.26 -9.94
C ALA A 91 7.07 19.34 -11.04
N GLY A 92 6.68 20.57 -10.69
CA GLY A 92 6.74 21.71 -11.61
C GLY A 92 8.16 22.19 -11.93
N LEU A 93 9.14 21.82 -11.10
CA LEU A 93 10.55 22.25 -11.22
C LEU A 93 11.45 21.15 -11.77
N VAL A 94 11.27 19.90 -11.32
CA VAL A 94 12.19 18.79 -11.66
C VAL A 94 11.63 17.80 -12.68
N GLY A 95 10.37 17.95 -13.08
CA GLY A 95 9.63 16.91 -13.80
C GLY A 95 8.89 15.95 -12.86
N GLY A 96 7.93 15.21 -13.40
CA GLY A 96 7.14 14.21 -12.69
C GLY A 96 7.84 12.84 -12.62
N ILE A 97 7.13 11.86 -12.05
CA ILE A 97 7.58 10.46 -12.01
C ILE A 97 7.11 9.75 -13.27
N GLU A 98 8.03 9.06 -13.96
CA GLU A 98 7.71 8.15 -15.06
C GLU A 98 7.07 6.87 -14.51
N VAL A 99 5.90 6.52 -15.05
CA VAL A 99 5.12 5.35 -14.65
C VAL A 99 4.78 4.53 -15.89
N GLU A 100 5.09 3.25 -15.81
CA GLU A 100 4.58 2.25 -16.75
C GLU A 100 3.19 1.82 -16.28
N LEU A 101 2.18 2.13 -17.10
CA LEU A 101 0.83 1.65 -16.83
C LEU A 101 0.67 0.28 -17.50
N GLU A 102 0.47 -0.76 -16.69
CA GLU A 102 -0.15 -2.00 -17.15
C GLU A 102 -1.64 -1.75 -17.39
N GLY A 103 -1.94 -1.16 -18.54
CA GLY A 103 -3.29 -1.02 -19.06
C GLY A 103 -3.80 -2.36 -19.60
N GLU A 104 -5.02 -2.73 -19.21
CA GLU A 104 -5.79 -3.81 -19.83
C GLU A 104 -5.69 -3.67 -21.36
N LYS A 105 -5.10 -4.67 -22.03
CA LYS A 105 -5.02 -4.70 -23.50
C LYS A 105 -6.44 -4.42 -24.02
N PRO A 106 -6.60 -3.49 -24.98
CA PRO A 106 -7.92 -3.23 -25.53
C PRO A 106 -8.52 -4.57 -25.96
N SER A 107 -9.74 -4.83 -25.48
CA SER A 107 -10.42 -6.08 -25.71
C SER A 107 -11.58 -5.85 -26.66
N ARG A 108 -11.63 -6.64 -27.71
CA ARG A 108 -12.74 -6.68 -28.66
C ARG A 108 -13.60 -7.89 -28.39
N ILE A 109 -14.88 -7.80 -28.72
CA ILE A 109 -15.80 -8.93 -28.56
C ILE A 109 -15.77 -9.76 -29.84
N CYS A 110 -15.66 -11.07 -29.72
CA CYS A 110 -15.77 -11.98 -30.84
C CYS A 110 -17.16 -11.83 -31.48
N PRO A 111 -17.26 -11.45 -32.77
CA PRO A 111 -18.55 -11.26 -33.42
C PRO A 111 -19.34 -12.57 -33.58
N ASN A 112 -18.67 -13.73 -33.49
CA ASN A 112 -19.31 -15.04 -33.66
C ASN A 112 -19.87 -15.61 -32.35
N CYS A 113 -19.18 -15.46 -31.21
CA CYS A 113 -19.58 -16.09 -29.95
C CYS A 113 -19.67 -15.15 -28.74
N GLY A 114 -19.35 -13.86 -28.88
CA GLY A 114 -19.41 -12.90 -27.78
C GLY A 114 -18.25 -12.97 -26.77
N TYR A 115 -17.24 -13.81 -26.99
CA TYR A 115 -16.07 -13.92 -26.10
C TYR A 115 -15.19 -12.67 -26.16
N LYS A 116 -14.69 -12.18 -25.01
CA LYS A 116 -13.71 -11.08 -24.96
C LYS A 116 -12.35 -11.56 -25.46
N LEU A 117 -11.84 -10.89 -26.48
CA LEU A 117 -10.57 -11.17 -27.15
C LEU A 117 -9.62 -9.99 -26.92
N PRO A 118 -8.32 -10.22 -26.75
CA PRO A 118 -7.36 -9.14 -26.84
C PRO A 118 -7.31 -8.62 -28.30
N GLU A 119 -6.94 -7.35 -28.50
CA GLU A 119 -6.94 -6.73 -29.84
C GLU A 119 -6.04 -7.44 -30.85
N ASP A 120 -4.95 -8.05 -30.38
CA ASP A 120 -3.99 -8.82 -31.17
C ASP A 120 -4.42 -10.26 -31.47
N ALA A 121 -5.59 -10.71 -31.02
CA ALA A 121 -6.05 -12.08 -31.28
C ALA A 121 -6.44 -12.28 -32.74
N GLU A 122 -5.70 -13.08 -33.50
CA GLU A 122 -6.09 -13.48 -34.86
C GLU A 122 -7.24 -14.49 -34.89
N PHE A 123 -7.35 -15.31 -33.84
CA PHE A 123 -8.35 -16.38 -33.70
C PHE A 123 -9.02 -16.33 -32.34
N CYS A 124 -10.30 -16.68 -32.31
CA CYS A 124 -11.04 -16.79 -31.07
C CYS A 124 -10.69 -18.12 -30.37
N PRO A 125 -10.16 -18.11 -29.13
CA PRO A 125 -9.84 -19.34 -28.40
C PRO A 125 -11.09 -20.09 -27.94
N ASN A 126 -12.26 -19.43 -27.93
CA ASN A 126 -13.52 -20.03 -27.50
C ASN A 126 -14.26 -20.76 -28.64
N CYS A 127 -14.30 -20.17 -29.84
CA CYS A 127 -15.06 -20.75 -30.97
C CYS A 127 -14.23 -21.05 -32.22
N GLY A 128 -12.93 -20.75 -32.23
CA GLY A 128 -12.03 -20.99 -33.36
C GLY A 128 -12.21 -20.02 -34.54
N ALA A 129 -13.14 -19.07 -34.47
CA ALA A 129 -13.37 -18.12 -35.54
C ALA A 129 -12.15 -17.20 -35.75
N LYS A 130 -11.75 -17.01 -37.02
CA LYS A 130 -10.77 -15.98 -37.37
C LYS A 130 -11.40 -14.60 -37.13
N VAL A 131 -10.76 -13.80 -36.30
CA VAL A 131 -11.22 -12.47 -35.89
C VAL A 131 -10.23 -11.37 -36.26
N GLY A 132 -8.97 -11.70 -36.55
CA GLY A 132 -7.98 -10.77 -37.11
C GLY A 132 -8.42 -10.25 -38.49
N LEU A 133 -8.43 -8.92 -38.65
CA LEU A 133 -8.51 -8.27 -39.96
C LEU A 133 -7.19 -8.47 -40.70
#